data_AF-A0AAU8WXH3-F1
#
_entry.id   AF-A0AAU8WXH3-F1
#
_cell.length_a   1.000
_cell.length_b   1.000
_cell.length_c   1.000
_cell.angle_alpha   90.00
_cell.angle_beta   90.00
_cell.angle_gamma   90.00
#
_symmetry.space_group_name_H-M   'P 1'
#
loop_
_entity.id
_entity.type
_entity.pdbx_description
1 polymer ?
#
loop_
_entity_poly.entity_id
_entity_poly.type
_entity_poly.pdbx_seq_one_letter_code
_entity_poly.pdbx_strand_id
1 'polypeptide(L)'
;MLDLSMKHALPFDALLHQELLSGKRKAIAWGVAGNLYYHVLQSPYSFIAIIDGLNGPQVGQFAFDIPIVGPDVLNNYHAEEIVIVIFSDLQQFGGQIIEQLSHYGDYPYITPYVEATSQPSDILQQKLERLIRERRTHRVPQVVQRVVLYIHSLGKGGAERQMVLLAIGLRQLGWEVHLITVKNNGLDINHWEELLRTHGVVRYFIPSAREFWAEMERSKEENSYQLANELASFFEPFILHGIVAAYHYMQRVQPRLVIAYLDDSNVIASLAAIFAGVEHIIISGRSVAPLELPVYLGVYDESRLGAFYRLLTDLPGIVLSANSIAGAQSYARWLKLSESSIPVVKNAVMAKRIEGQAPLHQLKINPSTPILMGIMRLSPEKSPYCFIEVVASVISKLPQTHAILIGDGPLCSEVTACIAQQSCSDKIHLVGVKDNIFEWLSCASLLISTSSHEGMSNVILEAQALGCPVVATDIPGNRETVLTEFSCDLIPYGEWDLMVENVVTLLGVGEVKSHSRLVENMNEHYSPYILAEKTIALFDL
;
A
#
# COMPACT_ATOMS: atom_id res chain seq x y z
N MET A 1 -20.56 -10.86 -38.94
CA MET A 1 -19.77 -11.70 -39.86
C MET A 1 -18.35 -11.17 -39.83
N LEU A 2 -17.43 -12.07 -39.49
CA LEU A 2 -15.96 -12.01 -39.52
C LEU A 2 -15.30 -10.94 -40.43
N ASP A 3 -14.45 -10.13 -39.81
CA ASP A 3 -12.97 -10.22 -39.90
C ASP A 3 -12.16 -9.20 -40.75
N LEU A 4 -10.99 -8.89 -40.18
CA LEU A 4 -9.76 -8.32 -40.74
C LEU A 4 -9.79 -6.85 -41.22
N SER A 5 -9.09 -5.96 -40.51
CA SER A 5 -7.62 -5.95 -40.56
C SER A 5 -7.02 -4.74 -39.84
N MET A 6 -6.14 -5.07 -38.90
CA MET A 6 -5.05 -4.22 -38.42
C MET A 6 -4.35 -3.49 -39.57
N LYS A 7 -3.80 -2.30 -39.30
CA LYS A 7 -2.39 -1.98 -39.55
C LYS A 7 -2.03 -0.58 -39.01
N HIS A 8 -1.15 -0.60 -38.00
CA HIS A 8 -0.40 0.52 -37.44
C HIS A 8 -1.13 1.47 -36.48
N ALA A 9 -0.96 1.20 -35.19
CA ALA A 9 -0.62 2.24 -34.22
C ALA A 9 0.51 1.69 -33.31
N LEU A 10 1.71 1.61 -33.90
CA LEU A 10 2.98 1.76 -33.19
C LEU A 10 3.34 3.28 -33.26
N PRO A 11 4.54 3.69 -32.84
CA PRO A 11 5.03 4.23 -31.58
C PRO A 11 5.00 5.78 -31.54
N PHE A 12 3.85 6.41 -31.31
CA PHE A 12 3.68 7.88 -31.50
C PHE A 12 3.29 8.69 -30.25
N ASP A 13 3.01 8.05 -29.11
CA ASP A 13 2.48 8.75 -27.92
C ASP A 13 3.50 9.64 -27.21
N ALA A 14 4.80 9.28 -27.25
CA ALA A 14 5.85 10.12 -26.65
C ALA A 14 6.08 11.43 -27.43
N LEU A 15 6.05 11.37 -28.77
CA LEU A 15 6.23 12.54 -29.63
C LEU A 15 5.03 13.49 -29.55
N LEU A 16 3.81 12.95 -29.50
CA LEU A 16 2.60 13.73 -29.33
C LEU A 16 2.56 14.44 -27.97
N HIS A 17 2.87 13.72 -26.88
CA HIS A 17 2.98 14.30 -25.54
C HIS A 17 4.07 15.39 -25.48
N GLN A 18 5.19 15.20 -26.18
CA GLN A 18 6.25 16.21 -26.32
C GLN A 18 5.81 17.43 -27.13
N GLU A 19 5.01 17.26 -28.18
CA GLU A 19 4.44 18.36 -28.99
C GLU A 19 3.37 19.16 -28.24
N LEU A 20 2.58 18.50 -27.37
CA LEU A 20 1.62 19.15 -26.47
C LEU A 20 2.33 19.94 -25.36
N LEU A 21 3.36 19.36 -24.72
CA LEU A 21 4.16 20.02 -23.70
C LEU A 21 5.04 21.15 -24.25
N SER A 22 5.42 21.10 -25.53
CA SER A 22 6.21 22.13 -26.20
C SER A 22 5.38 23.21 -26.91
N GLY A 23 4.05 23.12 -26.86
CA GLY A 23 3.15 24.09 -27.51
C GLY A 23 3.13 24.03 -29.04
N LYS A 24 3.74 23.00 -29.64
CA LYS A 24 3.76 22.77 -31.10
C LYS A 24 2.41 22.29 -31.64
N ARG A 25 1.55 21.70 -30.78
CA ARG A 25 0.15 21.36 -31.08
C ARG A 25 -0.78 21.84 -29.96
N LYS A 26 -1.99 22.25 -30.34
CA LYS A 26 -3.10 22.64 -29.42
C LYS A 26 -4.11 21.48 -29.38
N ALA A 27 -4.63 21.10 -28.20
CA ALA A 27 -5.49 19.92 -28.05
C ALA A 27 -6.82 20.20 -27.33
N ILE A 28 -7.84 19.44 -27.75
CA ILE A 28 -9.13 19.25 -27.08
C ILE A 28 -9.18 17.79 -26.64
N ALA A 29 -9.53 17.50 -25.37
CA ALA A 29 -9.57 16.14 -24.83
C ALA A 29 -11.00 15.57 -24.86
N TRP A 30 -11.11 14.25 -25.03
CA TRP A 30 -12.40 13.56 -25.06
C TRP A 30 -12.33 12.14 -24.46
N GLY A 31 -13.41 11.72 -23.79
CA GLY A 31 -13.60 10.39 -23.22
C GLY A 31 -15.08 9.97 -23.24
N VAL A 32 -15.34 8.68 -23.36
CA VAL A 32 -16.70 8.10 -23.34
C VAL A 32 -17.04 7.68 -21.92
N ALA A 33 -18.28 7.95 -21.50
CA ALA A 33 -18.83 7.41 -20.26
C ALA A 33 -19.03 5.89 -20.37
N GLY A 34 -18.27 5.17 -19.56
CA GLY A 34 -18.41 3.76 -19.24
C GLY A 34 -17.26 3.37 -18.31
N ASN A 35 -17.48 3.39 -16.99
CA ASN A 35 -16.55 2.99 -15.92
C ASN A 35 -15.04 3.22 -16.18
N LEU A 36 -14.69 4.41 -16.63
CA LEU A 36 -13.31 4.82 -16.92
C LEU A 36 -12.91 5.94 -15.97
N TYR A 37 -11.89 5.68 -15.14
CA TYR A 37 -11.22 6.70 -14.34
C TYR A 37 -10.19 7.42 -15.19
N TYR A 38 -10.32 8.73 -15.36
CA TYR A 38 -9.30 9.57 -15.99
C TYR A 38 -8.51 10.33 -14.93
N HIS A 39 -7.19 10.42 -15.09
CA HIS A 39 -6.36 11.40 -14.38
C HIS A 39 -6.01 12.53 -15.34
N VAL A 40 -6.59 13.71 -15.10
CA VAL A 40 -6.17 14.95 -15.76
C VAL A 40 -4.88 15.41 -15.11
N LEU A 41 -3.74 15.07 -15.71
CA LEU A 41 -2.44 15.58 -15.30
C LEU A 41 -2.30 17.00 -15.87
N GLN A 42 -2.25 17.99 -14.97
CA GLN A 42 -2.00 19.42 -15.24
C GLN A 42 -1.75 19.81 -16.70
N SER A 43 -2.71 20.52 -17.29
CA SER A 43 -2.56 21.20 -18.57
C SER A 43 -1.99 22.60 -18.37
N PRO A 44 -1.12 23.13 -19.25
CA PRO A 44 -0.75 24.54 -19.26
C PRO A 44 -1.90 25.46 -19.74
N TYR A 45 -3.03 24.89 -20.16
CA TYR A 45 -4.20 25.60 -20.66
C TYR A 45 -5.35 25.61 -19.62
N SER A 46 -6.18 26.65 -19.67
CA SER A 46 -7.33 26.81 -18.77
C SER A 46 -8.43 25.78 -19.09
N PHE A 47 -8.98 25.15 -18.05
CA PHE A 47 -10.21 24.36 -18.15
C PHE A 47 -11.40 25.31 -18.10
N ILE A 48 -12.36 25.13 -18.99
CA ILE A 48 -13.46 26.08 -19.11
C ILE A 48 -14.82 25.46 -18.79
N ALA A 49 -15.06 24.19 -19.14
CA ALA A 49 -16.32 23.53 -18.80
C ALA A 49 -16.26 21.99 -18.88
N ILE A 50 -17.19 21.36 -18.18
CA ILE A 50 -17.54 19.94 -18.28
C ILE A 50 -18.82 19.85 -19.10
N ILE A 51 -18.82 19.06 -20.18
CA ILE A 51 -20.00 18.91 -21.04
C ILE A 51 -20.74 17.63 -20.65
N ASP A 52 -21.91 17.76 -20.02
CA ASP A 52 -22.83 16.65 -19.81
C ASP A 52 -23.72 16.55 -21.06
N GLY A 53 -23.64 15.42 -21.77
CA GLY A 53 -24.40 15.19 -23.00
C GLY A 53 -25.92 15.14 -22.82
N LEU A 54 -26.42 15.33 -21.60
CA LEU A 54 -27.83 15.51 -21.30
C LEU A 54 -28.06 16.93 -20.77
N ASN A 55 -29.15 17.58 -21.20
CA ASN A 55 -29.73 18.71 -20.47
C ASN A 55 -30.37 18.21 -19.15
N GLY A 56 -29.54 17.59 -18.30
CA GLY A 56 -29.93 17.01 -17.02
C GLY A 56 -29.90 18.03 -15.88
N PRO A 57 -30.31 17.63 -14.66
CA PRO A 57 -30.36 18.52 -13.49
C PRO A 57 -28.99 19.08 -13.04
N GLN A 58 -27.89 18.59 -13.62
CA GLN A 58 -26.53 19.04 -13.33
C GLN A 58 -26.06 20.22 -14.19
N VAL A 59 -26.77 20.55 -15.29
CA VAL A 59 -26.46 21.76 -16.08
C VAL A 59 -26.61 23.00 -15.21
N GLY A 60 -25.59 23.84 -15.17
CA GLY A 60 -25.50 25.01 -14.28
C GLY A 60 -24.91 24.74 -12.90
N GLN A 61 -24.54 23.49 -12.58
CA GLN A 61 -23.75 23.15 -11.40
C GLN A 61 -22.24 23.25 -11.70
N PHE A 62 -21.42 23.08 -10.67
CA PHE A 62 -19.95 23.07 -10.76
C PHE A 62 -19.42 21.75 -10.21
N ALA A 63 -18.40 21.20 -10.86
CA ALA A 63 -17.59 20.11 -10.33
C ALA A 63 -16.13 20.57 -10.29
N PHE A 64 -15.51 20.54 -9.11
CA PHE A 64 -14.15 21.04 -8.89
C PHE A 64 -13.94 22.47 -9.41
N ASP A 65 -14.90 23.38 -9.14
CA ASP A 65 -14.92 24.77 -9.60
C ASP A 65 -14.99 24.95 -11.13
N ILE A 66 -15.24 23.89 -11.89
CA ILE A 66 -15.45 23.92 -13.33
C ILE A 66 -16.96 23.80 -13.62
N PRO A 67 -17.56 24.70 -14.42
CA PRO A 67 -18.99 24.68 -14.69
C PRO A 67 -19.39 23.49 -15.58
N ILE A 68 -20.54 22.90 -15.29
CA ILE A 68 -21.19 21.88 -16.12
C ILE A 68 -22.15 22.58 -17.09
N VAL A 69 -21.92 22.44 -18.39
CA VAL A 69 -22.65 23.16 -19.44
C VAL A 69 -23.14 22.22 -20.55
N GLY A 70 -24.13 22.67 -21.32
CA GLY A 70 -24.59 21.97 -22.51
C GLY A 70 -23.64 22.14 -23.71
N PRO A 71 -23.78 21.29 -24.76
CA PRO A 71 -22.95 21.36 -25.98
C PRO A 71 -23.04 22.71 -26.73
N ASP A 72 -24.14 23.44 -26.56
CA ASP A 72 -24.42 24.73 -27.18
C ASP A 72 -23.43 25.85 -26.78
N VAL A 73 -22.80 25.72 -25.61
CA VAL A 73 -21.85 26.73 -25.10
C VAL A 73 -20.51 26.71 -25.86
N LEU A 74 -20.20 25.62 -26.58
CA LEU A 74 -18.98 25.50 -27.41
C LEU A 74 -18.82 26.60 -28.46
N ASN A 75 -19.92 27.20 -28.91
CA ASN A 75 -19.90 28.29 -29.89
C ASN A 75 -19.33 29.62 -29.34
N ASN A 76 -19.24 29.76 -28.02
CA ASN A 76 -18.87 31.01 -27.36
C ASN A 76 -17.36 31.12 -27.07
N TYR A 77 -16.57 30.16 -27.54
CA TYR A 77 -15.19 29.95 -27.10
C TYR A 77 -14.21 29.86 -28.28
N HIS A 78 -13.03 30.49 -28.15
CA HIS A 78 -11.99 30.45 -29.17
C HIS A 78 -11.13 29.18 -29.06
N ALA A 79 -10.88 28.52 -30.19
CA ALA A 79 -10.15 27.24 -30.28
C ALA A 79 -8.70 27.26 -29.77
N GLU A 80 -8.16 28.44 -29.49
CA GLU A 80 -6.75 28.65 -29.17
C GLU A 80 -6.44 28.68 -27.66
N GLU A 81 -7.45 28.59 -26.79
CA GLU A 81 -7.31 28.93 -25.36
C GLU A 81 -7.63 27.77 -24.36
N ILE A 82 -7.97 26.55 -24.80
CA ILE A 82 -8.91 25.73 -24.00
C ILE A 82 -8.62 24.22 -23.96
N VAL A 83 -8.84 23.60 -22.79
CA VAL A 83 -9.17 22.17 -22.64
C VAL A 83 -10.67 22.00 -22.35
N ILE A 84 -11.37 21.23 -23.19
CA ILE A 84 -12.78 20.81 -22.97
C ILE A 84 -12.76 19.35 -22.51
N VAL A 85 -13.62 18.97 -21.54
CA VAL A 85 -13.86 17.57 -21.12
C VAL A 85 -15.34 17.25 -21.37
N ILE A 86 -15.63 16.20 -22.15
CA ILE A 86 -17.00 15.80 -22.50
C ILE A 86 -17.35 14.48 -21.81
N PHE A 87 -18.49 14.43 -21.13
CA PHE A 87 -19.16 13.24 -20.63
C PHE A 87 -20.51 13.11 -21.37
N SER A 88 -20.53 12.52 -22.57
CA SER A 88 -21.77 12.39 -23.37
C SER A 88 -22.03 10.95 -23.81
N ASP A 89 -23.30 10.57 -23.95
CA ASP A 89 -23.71 9.39 -24.73
C ASP A 89 -23.41 9.63 -26.22
N LEU A 90 -22.39 8.93 -26.69
CA LEU A 90 -21.88 9.00 -28.05
C LEU A 90 -22.84 8.53 -29.12
N GLN A 91 -23.65 7.52 -28.81
CA GLN A 91 -24.59 6.99 -29.79
C GLN A 91 -25.68 8.01 -30.09
N GLN A 92 -26.02 8.85 -29.11
CA GLN A 92 -27.07 9.85 -29.25
C GLN A 92 -26.57 11.19 -29.83
N PHE A 93 -25.41 11.68 -29.40
CA PHE A 93 -24.94 13.05 -29.73
C PHE A 93 -23.58 13.12 -30.43
N GLY A 94 -22.95 11.98 -30.74
CA GLY A 94 -21.64 11.93 -31.38
C GLY A 94 -21.56 12.72 -32.69
N GLY A 95 -22.62 12.71 -33.50
CA GLY A 95 -22.69 13.46 -34.75
C GLY A 95 -22.61 14.99 -34.56
N GLN A 96 -23.35 15.54 -33.60
CA GLN A 96 -23.36 16.98 -33.32
C GLN A 96 -22.03 17.47 -32.75
N ILE A 97 -21.42 16.68 -31.86
CA ILE A 97 -20.11 16.97 -31.29
C ILE A 97 -19.04 16.97 -32.39
N ILE A 98 -19.03 15.95 -33.26
CA ILE A 98 -18.10 15.85 -34.39
C ILE A 98 -18.28 17.02 -35.36
N GLU A 99 -19.52 17.37 -35.69
CA GLU A 99 -19.83 18.50 -36.58
C GLU A 99 -19.33 19.83 -36.00
N GLN A 100 -19.57 20.10 -34.71
CA GLN A 100 -19.10 21.32 -34.06
C GLN A 100 -17.57 21.38 -33.96
N LEU A 101 -16.92 20.26 -33.67
CA LEU A 101 -15.45 20.17 -33.63
C LEU A 101 -14.81 20.29 -35.02
N SER A 102 -15.51 19.86 -36.09
CA SER A 102 -14.99 19.91 -37.47
C SER A 102 -14.72 21.33 -37.98
N HIS A 103 -15.36 22.35 -37.41
CA HIS A 103 -15.16 23.76 -37.77
C HIS A 103 -13.80 24.31 -37.29
N TYR A 104 -13.10 23.56 -36.44
CA TYR A 104 -11.86 24.00 -35.79
C TYR A 104 -10.58 23.37 -36.39
N GLY A 105 -10.68 22.61 -37.50
CA GLY A 105 -9.55 22.06 -38.26
C GLY A 105 -9.27 20.56 -38.07
N ASP A 106 -8.23 20.04 -38.75
CA ASP A 106 -7.81 18.63 -38.70
C ASP A 106 -7.02 18.33 -37.39
N TYR A 107 -7.65 17.72 -36.39
CA TYR A 107 -7.03 17.35 -35.11
C TYR A 107 -6.51 15.89 -35.09
N PRO A 108 -5.48 15.55 -34.28
CA PRO A 108 -5.01 14.18 -34.11
C PRO A 108 -5.90 13.35 -33.16
N TYR A 109 -6.00 12.06 -33.46
CA TYR A 109 -6.83 11.02 -32.85
C TYR A 109 -6.55 10.73 -31.35
N ILE A 110 -7.60 10.27 -30.63
CA ILE A 110 -7.55 9.63 -29.29
C ILE A 110 -7.81 8.13 -29.47
N THR A 111 -7.03 7.28 -28.79
CA THR A 111 -7.28 5.83 -28.73
C THR A 111 -8.29 5.49 -27.65
N PRO A 112 -9.24 4.57 -27.89
CA PRO A 112 -10.13 4.09 -26.84
C PRO A 112 -9.33 3.40 -25.73
N TYR A 113 -9.93 3.31 -24.55
CA TYR A 113 -9.56 2.32 -23.54
C TYR A 113 -9.42 0.97 -24.23
N VAL A 114 -8.19 0.45 -24.27
CA VAL A 114 -8.00 -0.97 -24.50
C VAL A 114 -8.60 -1.60 -23.26
N GLU A 115 -9.63 -2.42 -23.45
CA GLU A 115 -10.13 -3.32 -22.41
C GLU A 115 -8.89 -4.02 -21.86
N ALA A 116 -8.40 -3.58 -20.69
CA ALA A 116 -7.30 -4.25 -20.04
C ALA A 116 -7.85 -5.63 -19.76
N THR A 117 -7.45 -6.60 -20.58
CA THR A 117 -7.94 -7.95 -20.41
C THR A 117 -7.56 -8.35 -19.01
N SER A 118 -8.51 -8.88 -18.24
CA SER A 118 -8.27 -9.30 -16.86
C SER A 118 -7.25 -10.44 -16.76
N GLN A 119 -6.71 -10.92 -17.89
CA GLN A 119 -5.62 -11.87 -17.98
C GLN A 119 -4.43 -11.24 -18.72
N PRO A 120 -3.17 -11.54 -18.31
CA PRO A 120 -1.99 -11.31 -19.13
C PRO A 120 -2.17 -11.95 -20.51
N SER A 121 -1.76 -11.27 -21.57
CA SER A 121 -1.80 -11.88 -22.90
C SER A 121 -0.82 -13.04 -23.01
N ASP A 122 -1.15 -14.05 -23.83
CA ASP A 122 -0.24 -15.16 -24.14
C ASP A 122 1.11 -14.66 -24.67
N ILE A 123 1.11 -13.54 -25.39
CA ILE A 123 2.31 -12.89 -25.93
C ILE A 123 3.21 -12.39 -24.79
N LEU A 124 2.63 -11.70 -23.81
CA LEU A 124 3.37 -11.22 -22.65
C LEU A 124 3.92 -12.39 -21.82
N GLN A 125 3.10 -13.41 -21.58
CA GLN A 125 3.53 -14.61 -20.85
C GLN A 125 4.72 -15.30 -21.54
N GLN A 126 4.61 -15.63 -22.83
CA GLN A 126 5.70 -16.27 -23.58
C GLN A 126 6.98 -15.44 -23.56
N LYS A 127 6.85 -14.12 -23.58
CA LYS A 127 7.98 -13.19 -23.49
C LYS A 127 8.64 -13.23 -22.11
N LEU A 128 7.88 -13.16 -21.02
CA LEU A 128 8.42 -13.25 -19.66
C LEU A 128 9.12 -14.60 -19.46
N GLU A 129 8.49 -15.70 -19.87
CA GLU A 129 9.10 -17.04 -19.81
C GLU A 129 10.42 -17.11 -20.60
N ARG A 130 10.47 -16.51 -21.80
CA ARG A 130 11.69 -16.45 -22.61
C ARG A 130 12.79 -15.69 -21.87
N LEU A 131 12.48 -14.51 -21.33
CA LEU A 131 13.42 -13.72 -20.55
C LEU A 131 13.94 -14.50 -19.34
N ILE A 132 13.07 -15.21 -18.59
CA ILE A 132 13.49 -16.07 -17.47
C ILE A 132 14.51 -17.12 -17.92
N ARG A 133 14.25 -17.79 -19.05
CA ARG A 133 15.16 -18.80 -19.59
C ARG A 133 16.51 -18.20 -20.00
N GLU A 134 16.49 -17.00 -20.58
CA GLU A 134 17.69 -16.31 -21.08
C GLU A 134 18.62 -15.85 -19.94
N ARG A 135 18.11 -15.33 -18.81
CA ARG A 135 18.97 -14.84 -17.68
C ARG A 135 19.87 -15.93 -17.10
N ARG A 136 19.39 -17.19 -17.05
CA ARG A 136 20.13 -18.33 -16.48
C ARG A 136 21.44 -18.64 -17.22
N THR A 137 21.60 -18.15 -18.44
CA THR A 137 22.75 -18.48 -19.31
C THR A 137 23.94 -17.53 -19.16
N HIS A 138 23.75 -16.34 -18.57
CA HIS A 138 24.79 -15.30 -18.45
C HIS A 138 25.17 -15.06 -16.99
N ARG A 139 25.98 -15.96 -16.42
CA ARG A 139 26.52 -15.79 -15.06
C ARG A 139 27.77 -14.91 -15.08
N VAL A 140 27.62 -13.64 -14.72
CA VAL A 140 28.76 -12.81 -14.33
C VAL A 140 28.89 -12.90 -12.81
N PRO A 141 30.06 -13.29 -12.26
CA PRO A 141 30.28 -13.25 -10.82
C PRO A 141 30.10 -11.82 -10.31
N GLN A 142 29.01 -11.54 -9.60
CA GLN A 142 28.84 -10.25 -8.94
C GLN A 142 29.63 -10.25 -7.63
N VAL A 143 30.46 -9.22 -7.45
CA VAL A 143 31.33 -9.04 -6.29
C VAL A 143 30.56 -8.46 -5.08
N VAL A 144 29.37 -7.88 -5.30
CA VAL A 144 28.59 -7.17 -4.26
C VAL A 144 27.17 -7.72 -4.17
N GLN A 145 26.71 -8.04 -2.95
CA GLN A 145 25.33 -8.46 -2.67
C GLN A 145 24.41 -7.23 -2.65
N ARG A 146 23.86 -6.84 -3.81
CA ARG A 146 22.90 -5.74 -3.95
C ARG A 146 21.47 -6.23 -3.98
N VAL A 147 20.62 -5.58 -3.20
CA VAL A 147 19.17 -5.81 -3.16
C VAL A 147 18.41 -4.52 -3.44
N VAL A 148 17.38 -4.61 -4.27
CA VAL A 148 16.41 -3.54 -4.46
C VAL A 148 15.11 -3.93 -3.75
N LEU A 149 14.70 -3.09 -2.81
CA LEU A 149 13.41 -3.14 -2.14
C LEU A 149 12.43 -2.24 -2.88
N TYR A 150 11.18 -2.66 -3.03
CA TYR A 150 10.15 -1.88 -3.71
C TYR A 150 8.86 -1.82 -2.89
N ILE A 151 8.36 -0.61 -2.64
CA ILE A 151 7.05 -0.37 -2.03
C ILE A 151 6.43 0.92 -2.57
N HIS A 152 5.11 1.00 -2.65
CA HIS A 152 4.43 2.18 -3.21
C HIS A 152 4.77 3.48 -2.47
N SER A 153 4.78 3.49 -1.13
CA SER A 153 5.09 4.68 -0.31
C SER A 153 5.61 4.28 1.06
N LEU A 154 6.11 5.25 1.83
CA LEU A 154 6.51 5.09 3.24
C LEU A 154 5.59 5.88 4.19
N GLY A 155 4.29 5.59 4.13
CA GLY A 155 3.28 6.16 5.02
C GLY A 155 3.33 5.61 6.45
N LYS A 156 2.22 5.79 7.20
CA LYS A 156 2.07 5.31 8.59
C LYS A 156 1.64 3.83 8.70
N GLY A 157 1.64 3.09 7.60
CA GLY A 157 1.12 1.72 7.55
C GLY A 157 2.09 0.68 8.10
N GLY A 158 1.54 -0.51 8.38
CA GLY A 158 2.30 -1.61 8.94
C GLY A 158 3.29 -2.24 7.94
N ALA A 159 2.95 -2.29 6.65
CA ALA A 159 3.82 -2.86 5.63
C ALA A 159 5.06 -1.97 5.39
N GLU A 160 4.87 -0.65 5.41
CA GLU A 160 5.91 0.35 5.25
C GLU A 160 6.93 0.28 6.37
N ARG A 161 6.47 0.16 7.62
CA ARG A 161 7.35 -0.09 8.77
C ARG A 161 8.18 -1.35 8.58
N GLN A 162 7.54 -2.45 8.15
CA GLN A 162 8.25 -3.71 7.93
C GLN A 162 9.25 -3.63 6.78
N MET A 163 8.96 -2.86 5.73
CA MET A 163 9.92 -2.60 4.65
C MET A 163 11.16 -1.85 5.16
N VAL A 164 10.98 -0.86 6.04
CA VAL A 164 12.10 -0.14 6.67
C VAL A 164 12.91 -1.07 7.58
N LEU A 165 12.26 -1.90 8.40
CA LEU A 165 12.96 -2.86 9.27
C LEU A 165 13.70 -3.93 8.44
N LEU A 166 13.11 -4.42 7.36
CA LEU A 166 13.79 -5.33 6.43
C LEU A 166 15.05 -4.68 5.84
N ALA A 167 14.95 -3.43 5.39
CA ALA A 167 16.09 -2.69 4.85
C ALA A 167 17.24 -2.61 5.87
N ILE A 168 16.93 -2.31 7.14
CA ILE A 168 17.92 -2.26 8.23
C ILE A 168 18.53 -3.64 8.49
N GLY A 169 17.72 -4.69 8.58
CA GLY A 169 18.20 -6.05 8.79
C GLY A 169 19.12 -6.52 7.66
N LEU A 170 18.79 -6.20 6.41
CA LEU A 170 19.63 -6.54 5.25
C LEU A 170 20.98 -5.81 5.30
N ARG A 171 20.99 -4.55 5.74
CA ARG A 171 22.25 -3.81 6.00
C ARG A 171 23.09 -4.48 7.10
N GLN A 172 22.46 -4.99 8.16
CA GLN A 172 23.15 -5.74 9.22
C GLN A 172 23.74 -7.06 8.71
N LEU A 173 23.11 -7.70 7.72
CA LEU A 173 23.63 -8.87 7.01
C LEU A 173 24.69 -8.53 5.94
N GLY A 174 25.04 -7.25 5.76
CA GLY A 174 26.08 -6.81 4.82
C GLY A 174 25.61 -6.58 3.38
N TRP A 175 24.30 -6.55 3.11
CA TRP A 175 23.78 -6.22 1.79
C TRP A 175 23.91 -4.72 1.50
N GLU A 176 24.15 -4.37 0.24
CA GLU A 176 23.91 -3.02 -0.26
C GLU A 176 22.43 -2.89 -0.63
N VAL A 177 21.72 -2.00 0.07
CA VAL A 177 20.26 -1.92 0.00
C VAL A 177 19.83 -0.65 -0.70
N HIS A 178 19.06 -0.79 -1.77
CA HIS A 178 18.38 0.30 -2.45
C HIS A 178 16.87 0.17 -2.20
N LEU A 179 16.19 1.25 -1.82
CA LEU A 179 14.75 1.27 -1.59
C LEU A 179 14.07 2.18 -2.61
N ILE A 180 13.23 1.60 -3.47
CA ILE A 180 12.39 2.32 -4.43
C ILE A 180 11.04 2.63 -3.79
N THR A 181 10.62 3.89 -3.91
CA THR A 181 9.29 4.39 -3.49
C THR A 181 8.62 5.21 -4.59
N VAL A 182 7.29 5.12 -4.73
CA VAL A 182 6.52 5.82 -5.78
C VAL A 182 5.94 7.15 -5.31
N LYS A 183 5.40 7.21 -4.08
CA LYS A 183 4.83 8.44 -3.49
C LYS A 183 5.61 8.93 -2.29
N ASN A 184 5.74 10.25 -2.18
CA ASN A 184 6.56 10.93 -1.17
C ASN A 184 5.80 11.19 0.15
N ASN A 185 4.64 10.54 0.35
CA ASN A 185 3.74 10.86 1.44
C ASN A 185 4.34 10.45 2.80
N GLY A 186 4.52 11.42 3.71
CA GLY A 186 4.71 11.16 5.14
C GLY A 186 6.14 10.95 5.64
N LEU A 187 7.16 11.39 4.90
CA LEU A 187 8.56 11.17 5.26
C LEU A 187 9.03 11.92 6.51
N ASP A 188 8.55 13.15 6.71
CA ASP A 188 8.87 13.93 7.91
C ASP A 188 8.15 13.42 9.16
N ILE A 189 7.09 12.62 8.98
CA ILE A 189 6.12 12.32 10.03
C ILE A 189 6.58 11.13 10.92
N ASN A 190 7.57 10.33 10.49
CA ASN A 190 7.98 9.12 11.23
C ASN A 190 9.50 8.90 11.35
N HIS A 191 10.33 9.90 11.04
CA HIS A 191 11.80 9.77 11.03
C HIS A 191 12.37 8.62 10.16
N TRP A 192 11.57 8.04 9.26
CA TRP A 192 12.00 6.92 8.41
C TRP A 192 13.20 7.29 7.55
N GLU A 193 13.23 8.51 7.03
CA GLU A 193 14.32 8.98 6.19
C GLU A 193 15.64 9.01 6.94
N GLU A 194 15.65 9.57 8.15
CA GLU A 194 16.84 9.60 8.99
C GLU A 194 17.28 8.18 9.40
N LEU A 195 16.32 7.31 9.71
CA LEU A 195 16.62 5.93 10.09
C LEU A 195 17.23 5.13 8.92
N LEU A 196 16.66 5.24 7.71
CA LEU A 196 17.20 4.61 6.51
C LEU A 196 18.59 5.16 6.16
N ARG A 197 18.77 6.48 6.24
CA ARG A 197 20.03 7.17 5.95
C ARG A 197 21.14 6.75 6.91
N THR A 198 20.87 6.71 8.21
CA THR A 198 21.84 6.32 9.25
C THR A 198 22.30 4.86 9.13
N HIS A 199 21.47 3.99 8.54
CA HIS A 199 21.84 2.59 8.25
C HIS A 199 22.43 2.39 6.84
N GLY A 200 22.61 3.47 6.08
CA GLY A 200 23.21 3.43 4.74
C GLY A 200 22.32 2.78 3.68
N VAL A 201 20.99 2.94 3.79
CA VAL A 201 20.05 2.53 2.74
C VAL A 201 19.95 3.65 1.70
N VAL A 202 20.13 3.31 0.42
CA VAL A 202 20.02 4.27 -0.69
C VAL A 202 18.55 4.34 -1.13
N ARG A 203 17.89 5.48 -0.95
CA ARG A 203 16.51 5.63 -1.43
C ARG A 203 16.48 6.18 -2.86
N TYR A 204 15.61 5.61 -3.69
CA TYR A 204 15.26 6.13 -5.01
C TYR A 204 13.77 6.43 -5.06
N PHE A 205 13.45 7.67 -5.40
CA PHE A 205 12.08 8.10 -5.60
C PHE A 205 11.76 7.99 -7.09
N ILE A 206 10.68 7.29 -7.45
CA ILE A 206 10.22 7.25 -8.83
C ILE A 206 9.80 8.66 -9.23
N PRO A 207 10.46 9.30 -10.20
CA PRO A 207 10.07 10.63 -10.67
C PRO A 207 8.68 10.61 -11.30
N SER A 208 8.04 11.77 -11.39
CA SER A 208 6.80 11.88 -12.17
C SER A 208 7.06 11.48 -13.63
N ALA A 209 6.03 11.01 -14.35
CA ALA A 209 6.17 10.68 -15.77
C ALA A 209 6.76 11.85 -16.58
N ARG A 210 6.34 13.08 -16.27
CA ARG A 210 6.87 14.30 -16.90
C ARG A 210 8.38 14.44 -16.70
N GLU A 211 8.86 14.31 -15.46
CA GLU A 211 10.28 14.44 -15.13
C GLU A 211 11.10 13.30 -15.73
N PHE A 212 10.60 12.06 -15.61
CA PHE A 212 11.25 10.86 -16.10
C PHE A 212 11.48 10.93 -17.61
N TRP A 213 10.42 11.16 -18.39
CA TRP A 213 10.51 11.16 -19.86
C TRP A 213 11.32 12.34 -20.39
N ALA A 214 11.29 13.49 -19.70
CA ALA A 214 12.16 14.61 -20.03
C ALA A 214 13.65 14.31 -19.74
N GLU A 215 13.97 13.49 -18.74
CA GLU A 215 15.33 12.97 -18.55
C GLU A 215 15.71 11.99 -19.66
N MET A 216 14.84 11.01 -19.95
CA MET A 216 15.14 9.94 -20.93
C MET A 216 15.44 10.52 -22.32
N GLU A 217 14.67 11.52 -22.74
CA GLU A 217 14.90 12.23 -23.98
C GLU A 217 16.25 12.98 -23.99
N ARG A 218 16.55 13.71 -22.90
CA ARG A 218 17.82 14.45 -22.77
C ARG A 218 19.03 13.52 -22.76
N SER A 219 18.92 12.35 -22.12
CA SER A 219 19.98 11.35 -22.06
C SER A 219 20.05 10.46 -23.30
N LYS A 220 19.09 10.56 -24.24
CA LYS A 220 18.94 9.63 -25.38
C LYS A 220 18.96 8.17 -24.95
N GLU A 221 18.22 7.85 -23.88
CA GLU A 221 18.17 6.50 -23.34
C GLU A 221 17.20 5.67 -24.19
N GLU A 222 17.67 4.62 -24.87
CA GLU A 222 16.86 3.88 -25.85
C GLU A 222 16.13 2.67 -25.25
N ASN A 223 16.67 2.04 -24.20
CA ASN A 223 16.12 0.78 -23.69
C ASN A 223 14.78 0.98 -22.98
N SER A 224 14.60 2.06 -22.22
CA SER A 224 13.36 2.37 -21.51
C SER A 224 12.26 2.78 -22.47
N TYR A 225 12.56 3.50 -23.57
CA TYR A 225 11.59 3.76 -24.63
C TYR A 225 11.16 2.48 -25.34
N GLN A 226 12.12 1.61 -25.66
CA GLN A 226 11.82 0.32 -26.25
C GLN A 226 10.93 -0.52 -25.33
N LEU A 227 11.28 -0.63 -24.05
CA LEU A 227 10.48 -1.36 -23.08
C LEU A 227 9.07 -0.77 -22.93
N ALA A 228 8.94 0.56 -22.85
CA ALA A 228 7.65 1.22 -22.75
C ALA A 228 6.76 0.92 -23.96
N ASN A 229 7.30 1.04 -25.18
CA ASN A 229 6.58 0.71 -26.41
C ASN A 229 6.16 -0.76 -26.45
N GLU A 230 7.02 -1.66 -25.97
CA GLU A 230 6.74 -3.09 -25.91
C GLU A 230 5.66 -3.46 -24.88
N LEU A 231 5.47 -2.63 -23.85
CA LEU A 231 4.56 -2.89 -22.74
C LEU A 231 3.28 -2.06 -22.77
N ALA A 232 3.22 -1.00 -23.57
CA ALA A 232 2.13 -0.03 -23.59
C ALA A 232 0.75 -0.65 -23.84
N SER A 233 0.68 -1.72 -24.64
CA SER A 233 -0.59 -2.41 -24.93
C SER A 233 -1.09 -3.31 -23.80
N PHE A 234 -0.31 -3.53 -22.74
CA PHE A 234 -0.66 -4.47 -21.66
C PHE A 234 -0.99 -3.81 -20.33
N PHE A 235 -0.58 -2.55 -20.14
CA PHE A 235 -0.64 -1.89 -18.83
C PHE A 235 -1.21 -0.48 -18.94
N GLU A 236 -2.02 -0.11 -17.97
CA GLU A 236 -2.44 1.27 -17.76
C GLU A 236 -1.21 2.19 -17.57
N PRO A 237 -1.28 3.47 -17.98
CA PRO A 237 -0.15 4.38 -17.95
C PRO A 237 0.58 4.48 -16.60
N PHE A 238 -0.16 4.44 -15.49
CA PHE A 238 0.43 4.50 -14.14
C PHE A 238 1.28 3.26 -13.82
N ILE A 239 0.77 2.06 -14.11
CA ILE A 239 1.47 0.80 -13.89
C ILE A 239 2.68 0.71 -14.84
N LEU A 240 2.48 1.06 -16.11
CA LEU A 240 3.55 1.11 -17.12
C LEU A 240 4.70 2.03 -16.68
N HIS A 241 4.39 3.25 -16.23
CA HIS A 241 5.38 4.20 -15.73
C HIS A 241 6.18 3.62 -14.56
N GLY A 242 5.48 3.01 -13.60
CA GLY A 242 6.13 2.33 -12.47
C GLY A 242 7.11 1.25 -12.91
N ILE A 243 6.71 0.41 -13.88
CA ILE A 243 7.55 -0.69 -14.42
C ILE A 243 8.80 -0.11 -15.08
N VAL A 244 8.64 0.86 -15.99
CA VAL A 244 9.74 1.40 -16.79
C VAL A 244 10.71 2.22 -15.94
N ALA A 245 10.21 3.05 -15.02
CA ALA A 245 11.06 3.83 -14.14
C ALA A 245 11.85 2.95 -13.14
N ALA A 246 11.21 1.89 -12.62
CA ALA A 246 11.90 0.91 -11.77
C ALA A 246 12.93 0.10 -12.57
N TYR A 247 12.59 -0.33 -13.78
CA TYR A 247 13.50 -1.02 -14.70
C TYR A 247 14.75 -0.20 -14.96
N HIS A 248 14.58 1.07 -15.34
CA HIS A 248 15.69 1.98 -15.64
C HIS A 248 16.66 2.11 -14.45
N TYR A 249 16.11 2.25 -13.25
CA TYR A 249 16.93 2.30 -12.05
C TYR A 249 17.62 0.96 -11.75
N MET A 250 16.91 -0.17 -11.91
CA MET A 250 17.49 -1.51 -11.75
C MET A 250 18.58 -1.80 -12.78
N GLN A 251 18.51 -1.26 -14.01
CA GLN A 251 19.60 -1.37 -14.97
C GLN A 251 20.87 -0.65 -14.53
N ARG A 252 20.75 0.47 -13.81
CA ARG A 252 21.89 1.19 -13.23
C ARG A 252 22.44 0.47 -11.99
N VAL A 253 21.55 -0.01 -11.12
CA VAL A 253 21.91 -0.65 -9.85
C VAL A 253 22.33 -2.12 -10.01
N GLN A 254 21.88 -2.83 -11.04
CA GLN A 254 22.19 -4.24 -11.28
C GLN A 254 22.01 -5.13 -10.02
N PRO A 255 20.82 -5.12 -9.38
CA PRO A 255 20.61 -5.89 -8.15
C PRO A 255 20.59 -7.40 -8.42
N ARG A 256 21.03 -8.18 -7.43
CA ARG A 256 20.93 -9.65 -7.45
C ARG A 256 19.56 -10.14 -6.99
N LEU A 257 18.90 -9.35 -6.14
CA LEU A 257 17.62 -9.66 -5.53
C LEU A 257 16.69 -8.45 -5.61
N VAL A 258 15.43 -8.68 -5.95
CA VAL A 258 14.36 -7.70 -5.78
C VAL A 258 13.36 -8.23 -4.75
N ILE A 259 13.00 -7.40 -3.77
CA ILE A 259 11.96 -7.73 -2.79
C ILE A 259 10.88 -6.66 -2.84
N ALA A 260 9.63 -7.07 -3.04
CA ALA A 260 8.50 -6.15 -3.13
C ALA A 260 7.42 -6.50 -2.11
N TYR A 261 6.78 -5.47 -1.55
CA TYR A 261 5.63 -5.56 -0.64
C TYR A 261 4.43 -4.82 -1.24
N LEU A 262 3.21 -5.30 -0.93
CA LEU A 262 1.91 -4.80 -1.38
C LEU A 262 1.58 -5.16 -2.83
N ASP A 263 0.30 -5.30 -3.14
CA ASP A 263 -0.12 -6.10 -4.29
C ASP A 263 0.27 -5.55 -5.67
N ASP A 264 -0.10 -4.31 -6.02
CA ASP A 264 0.34 -3.73 -7.29
C ASP A 264 1.86 -3.51 -7.33
N SER A 265 2.46 -3.25 -6.18
CA SER A 265 3.91 -3.09 -6.05
C SER A 265 4.65 -4.39 -6.34
N ASN A 266 4.09 -5.53 -5.93
CA ASN A 266 4.60 -6.86 -6.26
C ASN A 266 4.61 -7.10 -7.77
N VAL A 267 3.54 -6.72 -8.48
CA VAL A 267 3.45 -6.85 -9.93
C VAL A 267 4.45 -5.93 -10.65
N ILE A 268 4.44 -4.63 -10.31
CA ILE A 268 5.32 -3.63 -10.94
C ILE A 268 6.80 -4.00 -10.77
N ALA A 269 7.20 -4.29 -9.53
CA ALA A 269 8.60 -4.59 -9.21
C ALA A 269 9.06 -5.88 -9.87
N SER A 270 8.21 -6.92 -9.88
CA SER A 270 8.54 -8.18 -10.53
C SER A 270 8.76 -8.00 -12.02
N LEU A 271 7.85 -7.32 -12.72
CA LEU A 271 8.01 -7.07 -14.15
C LEU A 271 9.27 -6.26 -14.44
N ALA A 272 9.50 -5.16 -13.72
CA ALA A 272 10.72 -4.36 -13.84
C ALA A 272 11.99 -5.20 -13.64
N ALA A 273 12.00 -6.07 -12.62
CA ALA A 273 13.11 -6.96 -12.30
C ALA A 273 13.35 -8.02 -13.38
N ILE A 274 12.28 -8.63 -13.92
CA ILE A 274 12.35 -9.60 -15.02
C ILE A 274 12.99 -8.96 -16.25
N PHE A 275 12.55 -7.77 -16.65
CA PHE A 275 13.11 -7.05 -17.79
C PHE A 275 14.54 -6.57 -17.54
N ALA A 276 14.88 -6.21 -16.30
CA ALA A 276 16.23 -5.84 -15.91
C ALA A 276 17.18 -7.05 -15.79
N GLY A 277 16.68 -8.28 -15.91
CA GLY A 277 17.48 -9.50 -15.85
C GLY A 277 17.81 -9.98 -14.44
N VAL A 278 17.09 -9.51 -13.42
CA VAL A 278 17.26 -9.95 -12.02
C VAL A 278 16.88 -11.42 -11.89
N GLU A 279 17.71 -12.24 -11.24
CA GLU A 279 17.52 -13.69 -11.17
C GLU A 279 16.49 -14.10 -10.11
N HIS A 280 16.51 -13.44 -8.95
CA HIS A 280 15.65 -13.78 -7.82
C HIS A 280 14.75 -12.61 -7.42
N ILE A 281 13.48 -12.91 -7.26
CA ILE A 281 12.43 -11.95 -6.92
C ILE A 281 11.61 -12.55 -5.77
N ILE A 282 11.49 -11.80 -4.68
CA ILE A 282 10.61 -12.15 -3.55
C ILE A 282 9.47 -11.14 -3.53
N ILE A 283 8.24 -11.62 -3.63
CA ILE A 283 7.04 -10.82 -3.42
C ILE A 283 6.39 -11.22 -2.10
N SER A 284 5.77 -10.28 -1.39
CA SER A 284 5.18 -10.55 -0.08
C SER A 284 3.77 -10.02 0.06
N GLY A 285 2.84 -10.91 0.41
CA GLY A 285 1.52 -10.57 0.94
C GLY A 285 1.66 -10.04 2.37
N ARG A 286 1.08 -8.87 2.65
CA ARG A 286 1.24 -8.16 3.94
C ARG A 286 0.00 -8.21 4.83
N SER A 287 -1.04 -8.90 4.37
CA SER A 287 -2.33 -9.12 5.01
C SER A 287 -2.93 -10.42 4.45
N VAL A 288 -4.23 -10.62 4.61
CA VAL A 288 -5.00 -11.56 3.76
C VAL A 288 -5.04 -11.11 2.30
N ALA A 289 -5.40 -12.04 1.41
CA ALA A 289 -5.50 -11.79 -0.02
C ALA A 289 -6.50 -10.66 -0.33
N PRO A 290 -6.31 -9.90 -1.43
CA PRO A 290 -7.15 -8.76 -1.78
C PRO A 290 -8.67 -9.03 -1.77
N LEU A 291 -9.10 -10.24 -2.12
CA LEU A 291 -10.53 -10.65 -2.12
C LEU A 291 -11.15 -10.70 -0.72
N GLU A 292 -10.34 -10.95 0.31
CA GLU A 292 -10.77 -11.04 1.70
C GLU A 292 -10.65 -9.69 2.43
N LEU A 293 -10.15 -8.64 1.76
CA LEU A 293 -10.06 -7.30 2.35
C LEU A 293 -11.45 -6.63 2.41
N PRO A 294 -11.71 -5.82 3.45
CA PRO A 294 -12.88 -4.97 3.49
C PRO A 294 -13.01 -4.10 2.24
N VAL A 295 -14.23 -3.92 1.72
CA VAL A 295 -14.53 -3.19 0.48
C VAL A 295 -13.91 -1.78 0.45
N TYR A 296 -13.84 -1.09 1.58
CA TYR A 296 -13.27 0.25 1.67
C TYR A 296 -11.72 0.28 1.61
N LEU A 297 -11.06 -0.89 1.72
CA LEU A 297 -9.62 -1.07 1.50
C LEU A 297 -9.31 -1.68 0.11
N GLY A 298 -10.31 -2.27 -0.54
CA GLY A 298 -10.18 -2.95 -1.83
C GLY A 298 -10.69 -2.10 -2.99
N VAL A 299 -9.77 -1.41 -3.68
CA VAL A 299 -10.04 -0.86 -5.03
C VAL A 299 -9.12 -1.59 -6.01
N TYR A 300 -9.29 -2.91 -6.10
CA TYR A 300 -8.48 -3.74 -6.98
C TYR A 300 -9.35 -4.31 -8.09
N ASP A 301 -8.86 -4.22 -9.33
CA ASP A 301 -9.29 -5.14 -10.38
C ASP A 301 -8.77 -6.53 -10.02
N GLU A 302 -9.58 -7.25 -9.24
CA GLU A 302 -9.25 -8.55 -8.67
C GLU A 302 -8.85 -9.55 -9.76
N SER A 303 -9.60 -9.56 -10.86
CA SER A 303 -9.41 -10.53 -11.92
C SER A 303 -8.06 -10.30 -12.61
N ARG A 304 -7.70 -9.04 -12.89
CA ARG A 304 -6.37 -8.65 -13.38
C ARG A 304 -5.26 -9.00 -12.41
N LEU A 305 -5.40 -8.58 -11.15
CA LEU A 305 -4.37 -8.75 -10.13
C LEU A 305 -4.08 -10.23 -9.85
N GLY A 306 -5.13 -11.04 -9.69
CA GLY A 306 -5.00 -12.48 -9.48
C GLY A 306 -4.36 -13.19 -10.66
N ALA A 307 -4.62 -12.74 -11.88
CA ALA A 307 -4.00 -13.30 -13.08
C ALA A 307 -2.49 -13.02 -13.15
N PHE A 308 -2.06 -11.80 -12.81
CA PHE A 308 -0.63 -11.48 -12.71
C PHE A 308 0.05 -12.26 -11.59
N TYR A 309 -0.57 -12.39 -10.42
CA TYR A 309 0.00 -13.20 -9.35
C TYR A 309 0.19 -14.67 -9.76
N ARG A 310 -0.81 -15.30 -10.39
CA ARG A 310 -0.69 -16.68 -10.89
C ARG A 310 0.46 -16.82 -11.89
N LEU A 311 0.53 -15.91 -12.86
CA LEU A 311 1.63 -15.87 -13.82
C LEU A 311 2.99 -15.74 -13.10
N LEU A 312 3.12 -14.81 -12.16
CA LEU A 312 4.36 -14.59 -11.44
C LEU A 312 4.75 -15.80 -10.57
N THR A 313 3.80 -16.48 -9.94
CA THR A 313 4.09 -17.67 -9.12
C THR A 313 4.43 -18.92 -9.93
N ASP A 314 4.02 -18.99 -11.20
CA ASP A 314 4.40 -20.09 -12.12
C ASP A 314 5.80 -19.89 -12.72
N LEU A 315 6.33 -18.67 -12.64
CA LEU A 315 7.62 -18.29 -13.20
C LEU A 315 8.77 -18.62 -12.23
N PRO A 316 9.81 -19.34 -12.65
CA PRO A 316 10.85 -19.75 -11.72
C PRO A 316 11.79 -18.60 -11.34
N GLY A 317 12.28 -18.62 -10.10
CA GLY A 317 13.05 -17.52 -9.51
C GLY A 317 12.18 -16.44 -8.86
N ILE A 318 10.86 -16.66 -8.78
CA ILE A 318 9.91 -15.79 -8.08
C ILE A 318 9.30 -16.56 -6.90
N VAL A 319 9.41 -16.01 -5.70
CA VAL A 319 8.84 -16.59 -4.48
C VAL A 319 7.79 -15.67 -3.90
N LEU A 320 6.57 -16.17 -3.74
CA LEU A 320 5.53 -15.52 -2.98
C LEU A 320 5.63 -15.92 -1.50
N SER A 321 5.80 -14.94 -0.62
CA SER A 321 5.76 -15.10 0.83
C SER A 321 4.56 -14.39 1.44
N ALA A 322 4.25 -14.71 2.69
CA ALA A 322 3.28 -13.95 3.49
C ALA A 322 3.81 -13.64 4.89
N ASN A 323 3.22 -12.65 5.55
CA ASN A 323 3.64 -12.26 6.90
C ASN A 323 3.04 -13.09 8.04
N SER A 324 2.08 -13.98 7.75
CA SER A 324 1.49 -14.91 8.71
C SER A 324 0.99 -16.17 8.00
N ILE A 325 0.73 -17.24 8.77
CA ILE A 325 0.10 -18.47 8.27
C ILE A 325 -1.29 -18.14 7.73
N ALA A 326 -2.07 -17.32 8.46
CA ALA A 326 -3.39 -16.88 8.00
C ALA A 326 -3.33 -16.18 6.63
N GLY A 327 -2.35 -15.28 6.44
CA GLY A 327 -2.09 -14.62 5.16
C GLY A 327 -1.67 -15.60 4.07
N ALA A 328 -0.74 -16.52 4.37
CA ALA A 328 -0.28 -17.55 3.43
C ALA A 328 -1.44 -18.42 2.94
N GLN A 329 -2.30 -18.89 3.85
CA GLN A 329 -3.47 -19.70 3.50
C GLN A 329 -4.49 -18.90 2.67
N SER A 330 -4.68 -17.61 2.99
CA SER A 330 -5.56 -16.72 2.23
C SER A 330 -5.07 -16.53 0.78
N TYR A 331 -3.79 -16.20 0.59
CA TYR A 331 -3.21 -16.09 -0.76
C TYR A 331 -3.22 -17.43 -1.50
N ALA A 332 -2.95 -18.55 -0.81
CA ALA A 332 -2.98 -19.88 -1.43
C ALA A 332 -4.38 -20.23 -1.95
N ARG A 333 -5.44 -19.97 -1.16
CA ARG A 333 -6.83 -20.16 -1.61
C ARG A 333 -7.17 -19.26 -2.79
N TRP A 334 -6.81 -17.98 -2.71
CA TRP A 334 -7.08 -17.01 -3.78
C TRP A 334 -6.41 -17.39 -5.10
N LEU A 335 -5.16 -17.85 -5.05
CA LEU A 335 -4.36 -18.22 -6.22
C LEU A 335 -4.50 -19.69 -6.63
N LYS A 336 -5.24 -20.49 -5.86
CA LYS A 336 -5.39 -21.95 -6.03
C LYS A 336 -4.06 -22.71 -5.96
N LEU A 337 -3.18 -22.27 -5.05
CA LEU A 337 -1.90 -22.90 -4.74
C LEU A 337 -2.03 -23.84 -3.53
N SER A 338 -1.03 -24.68 -3.31
CA SER A 338 -0.94 -25.46 -2.06
C SER A 338 -0.69 -24.52 -0.89
N GLU A 339 -1.39 -24.69 0.23
CA GLU A 339 -1.16 -23.85 1.43
C GLU A 339 0.28 -23.96 1.95
N SER A 340 0.95 -25.10 1.74
CA SER A 340 2.36 -25.30 2.10
C SER A 340 3.37 -24.65 1.15
N SER A 341 2.92 -24.08 0.02
CA SER A 341 3.80 -23.49 -1.00
C SER A 341 4.18 -22.04 -0.75
N ILE A 342 3.47 -21.35 0.14
CA ILE A 342 3.71 -19.94 0.47
C ILE A 342 4.46 -19.86 1.81
N PRO A 343 5.79 -19.65 1.81
CA PRO A 343 6.55 -19.50 3.04
C PRO A 343 6.11 -18.28 3.86
N VAL A 344 6.20 -18.42 5.19
CA VAL A 344 5.83 -17.36 6.14
C VAL A 344 7.08 -16.67 6.67
N VAL A 345 7.14 -15.35 6.51
CA VAL A 345 8.16 -14.47 7.08
C VAL A 345 7.48 -13.48 8.02
N LYS A 346 7.55 -13.79 9.33
CA LYS A 346 6.95 -12.97 10.39
C LYS A 346 7.53 -11.55 10.40
N ASN A 347 6.72 -10.60 10.84
CA ASN A 347 7.12 -9.21 11.04
C ASN A 347 8.22 -9.08 12.10
N ALA A 348 9.00 -8.00 12.01
CA ALA A 348 9.94 -7.57 13.02
C ALA A 348 9.41 -6.38 13.84
N VAL A 349 10.10 -6.09 14.93
CA VAL A 349 9.89 -4.95 15.80
C VAL A 349 11.25 -4.36 16.17
N MET A 350 11.32 -3.04 16.21
CA MET A 350 12.45 -2.30 16.73
C MET A 350 11.91 -1.31 17.77
N ALA A 351 11.52 -1.85 18.92
CA ALA A 351 10.95 -1.07 20.00
C ALA A 351 12.06 -0.43 20.83
N LYS A 352 11.85 0.83 21.23
CA LYS A 352 12.72 1.52 22.18
C LYS A 352 11.86 2.03 23.31
N ARG A 353 12.13 1.56 24.54
CA ARG A 353 11.49 2.11 25.73
C ARG A 353 11.91 3.57 25.89
N ILE A 354 10.94 4.44 26.09
CA ILE A 354 11.18 5.87 26.30
C ILE A 354 10.88 6.16 27.76
N GLU A 355 11.89 6.66 28.47
CA GLU A 355 11.73 7.10 29.85
C GLU A 355 10.96 8.43 29.89
N GLY A 356 9.96 8.50 30.76
CA GLY A 356 9.15 9.70 30.94
C GLY A 356 7.66 9.39 31.06
N GLN A 357 6.89 10.41 31.41
CA GLN A 357 5.43 10.34 31.63
C GLN A 357 4.71 11.47 30.88
N ALA A 358 5.34 12.00 29.82
CA ALA A 358 4.78 13.11 29.05
C ALA A 358 3.36 12.84 28.53
N PRO A 359 3.02 11.64 28.00
CA PRO A 359 1.64 11.32 27.63
C PRO A 359 0.65 11.43 28.79
N LEU A 360 1.01 10.89 29.97
CA LEU A 360 0.14 10.93 31.14
C LEU A 360 -0.01 12.34 31.70
N HIS A 361 1.05 13.15 31.69
CA HIS A 361 1.00 14.55 32.09
C HIS A 361 0.09 15.39 31.18
N GLN A 362 0.13 15.16 29.86
CA GLN A 362 -0.76 15.82 28.90
C GLN A 362 -2.23 15.54 29.19
N LEU A 363 -2.55 14.31 29.62
CA LEU A 363 -3.89 13.87 29.98
C LEU A 363 -4.25 14.13 31.46
N LYS A 364 -3.34 14.70 32.25
CA LYS A 364 -3.49 14.93 33.70
C LYS A 364 -3.77 13.64 34.49
N ILE A 365 -3.20 12.52 34.06
CA ILE A 365 -3.33 11.21 34.72
C ILE A 365 -2.15 11.00 35.68
N ASN A 366 -2.42 10.44 36.86
CA ASN A 366 -1.37 10.10 37.81
C ASN A 366 -0.52 8.94 37.25
N PRO A 367 0.82 9.03 37.29
CA PRO A 367 1.69 7.95 36.82
C PRO A 367 1.53 6.58 37.47
N SER A 368 0.99 6.50 38.70
CA SER A 368 0.70 5.22 39.35
C SER A 368 -0.64 4.61 38.93
N THR A 369 -1.41 5.32 38.10
CA THR A 369 -2.71 4.84 37.60
C THR A 369 -2.52 3.71 36.59
N PRO A 370 -3.27 2.59 36.71
CA PRO A 370 -3.31 1.57 35.67
C PRO A 370 -3.84 2.13 34.35
N ILE A 371 -3.12 1.86 33.25
CA ILE A 371 -3.45 2.33 31.91
C ILE A 371 -3.74 1.13 31.00
N LEU A 372 -4.97 1.06 30.50
CA LEU A 372 -5.34 0.17 29.40
C LEU A 372 -5.08 0.88 28.07
N MET A 373 -4.34 0.25 27.18
CA MET A 373 -3.98 0.83 25.89
C MET A 373 -4.71 0.11 24.76
N GLY A 374 -5.28 0.88 23.84
CA GLY A 374 -5.76 0.40 22.54
C GLY A 374 -5.07 1.20 21.45
N ILE A 375 -4.44 0.54 20.47
CA ILE A 375 -3.80 1.22 19.34
C ILE A 375 -4.26 0.52 18.06
N MET A 376 -5.06 1.20 17.26
CA MET A 376 -5.68 0.59 16.08
C MET A 376 -6.11 1.63 15.05
N ARG A 377 -6.32 1.18 13.81
CA ARG A 377 -7.17 1.91 12.88
C ARG A 377 -8.60 1.84 13.40
N LEU A 378 -9.35 2.94 13.39
CA LEU A 378 -10.75 2.95 13.82
C LEU A 378 -11.62 2.45 12.67
N SER A 379 -11.58 1.13 12.46
CA SER A 379 -12.26 0.44 11.36
C SER A 379 -13.00 -0.81 11.84
N PRO A 380 -13.98 -1.32 11.06
CA PRO A 380 -14.84 -2.43 11.48
C PRO A 380 -14.08 -3.68 11.92
N GLU A 381 -13.01 -4.06 11.22
CA GLU A 381 -12.21 -5.26 11.52
C GLU A 381 -11.37 -5.15 12.80
N LYS A 382 -11.17 -3.92 13.31
CA LYS A 382 -10.46 -3.67 14.57
C LYS A 382 -11.40 -3.61 15.78
N SER A 383 -12.71 -3.57 15.53
CA SER A 383 -13.78 -3.57 16.53
C SER A 383 -13.57 -2.56 17.68
N PRO A 384 -13.40 -1.24 17.39
CA PRO A 384 -13.15 -0.25 18.42
C PRO A 384 -14.31 -0.09 19.43
N TYR A 385 -15.55 -0.40 19.04
CA TYR A 385 -16.68 -0.42 19.97
C TYR A 385 -16.53 -1.48 21.06
N CYS A 386 -16.11 -2.70 20.68
CA CYS A 386 -15.88 -3.78 21.63
C CYS A 386 -14.75 -3.41 22.60
N PHE A 387 -13.70 -2.71 22.12
CA PHE A 387 -12.69 -2.16 23.02
C PHE A 387 -13.30 -1.22 24.05
N ILE A 388 -14.16 -0.27 23.64
CA ILE A 388 -14.83 0.68 24.54
C ILE A 388 -15.69 -0.05 25.58
N GLU A 389 -16.47 -1.05 25.17
CA GLU A 389 -17.32 -1.85 26.06
C GLU A 389 -16.51 -2.63 27.11
N VAL A 390 -15.42 -3.27 26.67
CA VAL A 390 -14.49 -3.99 27.56
C VAL A 390 -13.86 -3.03 28.57
N VAL A 391 -13.31 -1.89 28.13
CA VAL A 391 -12.65 -0.96 29.06
C VAL A 391 -13.64 -0.29 30.02
N ALA A 392 -14.86 0.04 29.56
CA ALA A 392 -15.90 0.57 30.44
C ALA A 392 -16.26 -0.43 31.54
N SER A 393 -16.39 -1.71 31.18
CA SER A 393 -16.64 -2.79 32.13
C SER A 393 -15.49 -2.99 33.11
N VAL A 394 -14.23 -2.92 32.64
CA VAL A 394 -13.05 -2.98 33.53
C VAL A 394 -13.01 -1.79 34.48
N ILE A 395 -13.25 -0.56 34.01
CA ILE A 395 -13.29 0.65 34.84
C ILE A 395 -14.39 0.57 35.89
N SER A 396 -15.52 -0.07 35.60
CA SER A 396 -16.58 -0.30 36.60
C SER A 396 -16.12 -1.18 37.77
N LYS A 397 -15.24 -2.16 37.50
CA LYS A 397 -14.66 -3.07 38.49
C LYS A 397 -13.40 -2.49 39.17
N LEU A 398 -12.65 -1.66 38.46
CA LEU A 398 -11.40 -1.02 38.90
C LEU A 398 -11.47 0.50 38.63
N PRO A 399 -12.14 1.28 39.51
CA PRO A 399 -12.44 2.69 39.25
C PRO A 399 -11.23 3.61 39.09
N GLN A 400 -10.04 3.19 39.53
CA GLN A 400 -8.80 3.95 39.37
C GLN A 400 -8.21 3.88 37.95
N THR A 401 -8.65 2.92 37.12
CA THR A 401 -8.08 2.64 35.80
C THR A 401 -8.50 3.69 34.76
N HIS A 402 -7.59 4.01 33.85
CA HIS A 402 -7.86 4.83 32.66
C HIS A 402 -7.60 4.01 31.39
N ALA A 403 -8.30 4.36 30.30
CA ALA A 403 -8.08 3.78 28.99
C ALA A 403 -7.63 4.85 27.99
N ILE A 404 -6.62 4.55 27.19
CA ILE A 404 -6.14 5.42 26.11
C ILE A 404 -6.30 4.68 24.79
N LEU A 405 -7.04 5.29 23.87
CA LEU A 405 -7.24 4.80 22.50
C LEU A 405 -6.48 5.71 21.53
N ILE A 406 -5.51 5.13 20.82
CA ILE A 406 -4.68 5.77 19.80
C ILE A 406 -5.12 5.26 18.43
N GLY A 407 -5.52 6.17 17.55
CA GLY A 407 -6.01 5.77 16.25
C GLY A 407 -6.81 6.84 15.54
N ASP A 408 -7.08 6.56 14.28
CA ASP A 408 -8.04 7.27 13.44
C ASP A 408 -8.58 6.29 12.38
N GLY A 409 -9.65 6.65 11.69
CA GLY A 409 -10.25 5.79 10.68
C GLY A 409 -11.70 6.13 10.36
N PRO A 410 -12.34 5.34 9.49
CA PRO A 410 -13.70 5.60 9.04
C PRO A 410 -14.74 5.63 10.18
N LEU A 411 -14.47 5.00 11.32
CA LEU A 411 -15.37 4.97 12.49
C LEU A 411 -15.06 6.05 13.54
N CYS A 412 -14.20 7.03 13.25
CA CYS A 412 -13.72 7.99 14.25
C CYS A 412 -14.85 8.80 14.92
N SER A 413 -15.82 9.26 14.13
CA SER A 413 -16.97 10.03 14.62
C SER A 413 -17.85 9.19 15.55
N GLU A 414 -18.10 7.95 15.16
CA GLU A 414 -18.95 7.02 15.89
C GLU A 414 -18.26 6.49 17.16
N VAL A 415 -16.95 6.26 17.12
CA VAL A 415 -16.14 5.92 18.29
C VAL A 415 -16.19 7.07 19.30
N THR A 416 -16.06 8.31 18.85
CA THR A 416 -16.18 9.50 19.72
C THR A 416 -17.56 9.58 20.39
N ALA A 417 -18.63 9.36 19.61
CA ALA A 417 -19.99 9.33 20.14
C ALA A 417 -20.21 8.17 21.14
N CYS A 418 -19.67 6.99 20.85
CA CYS A 418 -19.75 5.83 21.74
C CYS A 418 -19.06 6.09 23.09
N ILE A 419 -17.87 6.70 23.08
CA ILE A 419 -17.17 7.10 24.31
C ILE A 419 -18.02 8.08 25.12
N ALA A 420 -18.60 9.09 24.48
CA ALA A 420 -19.41 10.11 25.16
C ALA A 420 -20.68 9.55 25.83
N GLN A 421 -21.18 8.40 25.37
CA GLN A 421 -22.32 7.70 25.96
C GLN A 421 -21.95 6.87 27.20
N GLN A 422 -20.66 6.60 27.43
CA GLN A 422 -20.22 5.85 28.61
C GLN A 422 -20.30 6.71 29.88
N SER A 423 -20.70 6.08 30.99
CA SER A 423 -20.71 6.72 32.31
C SER A 423 -19.31 7.07 32.83
N CYS A 424 -18.26 6.48 32.25
CA CYS A 424 -16.85 6.71 32.54
C CYS A 424 -16.11 7.43 31.39
N SER A 425 -16.83 8.23 30.59
CA SER A 425 -16.28 8.95 29.44
C SER A 425 -15.07 9.84 29.78
N ASP A 426 -14.96 10.33 31.02
CA ASP A 426 -13.82 11.10 31.54
C ASP A 426 -12.53 10.27 31.70
N LYS A 427 -12.63 8.93 31.64
CA LYS A 427 -11.51 7.99 31.81
C LYS A 427 -11.11 7.27 30.52
N ILE A 428 -11.82 7.51 29.42
CA ILE A 428 -11.53 6.93 28.10
C ILE A 428 -11.04 8.03 27.18
N HIS A 429 -9.75 8.01 26.86
CA HIS A 429 -9.04 9.09 26.16
C HIS A 429 -8.78 8.70 24.70
N LEU A 430 -9.55 9.25 23.76
CA LEU A 430 -9.23 9.15 22.32
C LEU A 430 -8.24 10.27 21.94
N VAL A 431 -6.99 9.90 21.63
CA VAL A 431 -5.90 10.87 21.47
C VAL A 431 -5.45 11.11 20.01
N GLY A 432 -6.18 10.52 19.06
CA GLY A 432 -5.87 10.57 17.63
C GLY A 432 -4.62 9.75 17.24
N VAL A 433 -4.10 9.99 16.04
CA VAL A 433 -2.86 9.36 15.55
C VAL A 433 -1.64 9.92 16.28
N LYS A 434 -0.68 9.04 16.60
CA LYS A 434 0.63 9.42 17.17
C LYS A 434 1.77 8.97 16.27
N ASP A 435 2.81 9.80 16.18
CA ASP A 435 3.99 9.52 15.36
C ASP A 435 4.93 8.55 16.08
N ASN A 436 5.04 8.68 17.40
CA ASN A 436 5.80 7.78 18.24
C ASN A 436 4.89 7.11 19.27
N ILE A 437 4.46 5.89 18.99
CA ILE A 437 3.61 5.12 19.91
C ILE A 437 4.39 4.55 21.11
N PHE A 438 5.72 4.49 21.05
CA PHE A 438 6.52 3.87 22.11
C PHE A 438 6.53 4.68 23.41
N GLU A 439 6.38 6.01 23.34
CA GLU A 439 6.19 6.84 24.55
C GLU A 439 4.87 6.51 25.26
N TRP A 440 3.83 6.18 24.50
CA TRP A 440 2.51 5.82 25.01
C TRP A 440 2.50 4.40 25.55
N LEU A 441 3.01 3.44 24.77
CA LEU A 441 3.13 2.04 25.20
C LEU A 441 4.02 1.88 26.43
N SER A 442 5.04 2.74 26.61
CA SER A 442 5.87 2.72 27.83
C SER A 442 5.10 3.09 29.11
N CYS A 443 3.94 3.74 28.97
CA CYS A 443 3.02 4.06 30.06
C CYS A 443 1.90 3.01 30.25
N ALA A 444 1.75 2.06 29.33
CA ALA A 444 0.68 1.07 29.36
C ALA A 444 0.92 0.04 30.47
N SER A 445 -0.12 -0.28 31.22
CA SER A 445 -0.14 -1.45 32.11
C SER A 445 -0.51 -2.71 31.35
N LEU A 446 -1.36 -2.59 30.32
CA LEU A 446 -1.83 -3.70 29.49
C LEU A 446 -2.32 -3.16 28.14
N LEU A 447 -1.99 -3.84 27.05
CA LEU A 447 -2.55 -3.59 25.72
C LEU A 447 -3.77 -4.51 25.50
N ILE A 448 -4.89 -3.95 25.04
CA ILE A 448 -6.07 -4.71 24.61
C ILE A 448 -6.21 -4.64 23.09
N SER A 449 -6.41 -5.79 22.45
CA SER A 449 -6.71 -5.88 21.01
C SER A 449 -8.01 -6.65 20.78
N THR A 450 -9.00 -5.98 20.20
CA THR A 450 -10.35 -6.53 19.97
C THR A 450 -10.62 -6.91 18.51
N SER A 451 -9.59 -7.00 17.68
CA SER A 451 -9.73 -7.23 16.24
C SER A 451 -10.51 -8.52 15.92
N SER A 452 -11.33 -8.49 14.88
CA SER A 452 -12.03 -9.68 14.36
C SER A 452 -11.20 -10.44 13.33
N HIS A 453 -10.27 -9.76 12.66
CA HIS A 453 -9.35 -10.37 11.70
C HIS A 453 -8.03 -9.60 11.60
N GLU A 454 -6.91 -10.32 11.47
CA GLU A 454 -5.56 -9.76 11.34
C GLU A 454 -4.67 -10.71 10.53
N GLY A 455 -3.73 -10.16 9.76
CA GLY A 455 -2.59 -10.91 9.23
C GLY A 455 -1.59 -11.19 10.37
N MET A 456 -0.85 -10.15 10.78
CA MET A 456 0.03 -10.18 11.95
C MET A 456 0.07 -8.79 12.59
N SER A 457 -0.26 -8.70 13.88
CA SER A 457 -0.44 -7.40 14.55
C SER A 457 0.88 -6.79 14.99
N ASN A 458 1.31 -5.71 14.31
CA ASN A 458 2.51 -4.96 14.70
C ASN A 458 2.41 -4.41 16.12
N VAL A 459 1.24 -3.92 16.54
CA VAL A 459 1.11 -3.30 17.87
C VAL A 459 1.26 -4.31 19.01
N ILE A 460 0.83 -5.56 18.79
CA ILE A 460 1.07 -6.63 19.76
C ILE A 460 2.57 -6.90 19.88
N LEU A 461 3.30 -6.99 18.75
CA LEU A 461 4.75 -7.12 18.78
C LEU A 461 5.42 -5.93 19.48
N GLU A 462 4.97 -4.71 19.20
CA GLU A 462 5.50 -3.48 19.79
C GLU A 462 5.27 -3.41 21.30
N ALA A 463 4.08 -3.82 21.79
CA ALA A 463 3.79 -3.91 23.21
C ALA A 463 4.64 -4.98 23.90
N GLN A 464 4.68 -6.21 23.35
CA GLN A 464 5.46 -7.31 23.90
C GLN A 464 6.96 -6.98 23.91
N ALA A 465 7.49 -6.30 22.89
CA ALA A 465 8.90 -5.87 22.85
C ALA A 465 9.25 -4.82 23.92
N LEU A 466 8.26 -4.14 24.50
CA LEU A 466 8.42 -3.27 25.67
C LEU A 466 8.12 -3.98 27.00
N GLY A 467 7.79 -5.27 26.95
CA GLY A 467 7.37 -6.04 28.10
C GLY A 467 5.96 -5.67 28.57
N CYS A 468 5.12 -5.06 27.73
CA CYS A 468 3.73 -4.76 28.05
C CYS A 468 2.87 -6.02 27.83
N PRO A 469 2.16 -6.52 28.86
CA PRO A 469 1.19 -7.60 28.72
C PRO A 469 0.12 -7.29 27.67
N VAL A 470 -0.35 -8.33 26.97
CA VAL A 470 -1.35 -8.22 25.91
C VAL A 470 -2.52 -9.15 26.20
N VAL A 471 -3.74 -8.61 26.14
CA VAL A 471 -4.96 -9.42 26.02
C VAL A 471 -5.57 -9.16 24.66
N ALA A 472 -5.68 -10.20 23.84
CA ALA A 472 -6.15 -10.07 22.47
C ALA A 472 -7.24 -11.09 22.14
N THR A 473 -7.98 -10.86 21.07
CA THR A 473 -8.92 -11.84 20.52
C THR A 473 -8.20 -13.07 19.96
N ASP A 474 -8.77 -14.25 20.17
CA ASP A 474 -8.27 -15.53 19.69
C ASP A 474 -8.60 -15.75 18.22
N ILE A 475 -7.88 -15.02 17.36
CA ILE A 475 -7.98 -15.08 15.90
C ILE A 475 -6.69 -15.64 15.31
N PRO A 476 -6.70 -16.21 14.08
CA PRO A 476 -5.51 -16.84 13.49
C PRO A 476 -4.24 -16.00 13.57
N GLY A 477 -4.28 -14.72 13.18
CA GLY A 477 -3.10 -13.84 13.24
C GLY A 477 -2.59 -13.56 14.65
N ASN A 478 -3.46 -13.51 15.66
CA ASN A 478 -3.07 -13.26 17.04
C ASN A 478 -2.45 -14.51 17.68
N ARG A 479 -2.92 -15.72 17.34
CA ARG A 479 -2.31 -17.00 17.77
C ARG A 479 -0.84 -17.13 17.40
N GLU A 480 -0.42 -16.48 16.31
CA GLU A 480 0.97 -16.50 15.83
C GLU A 480 1.85 -15.41 16.45
N THR A 481 1.24 -14.43 17.13
CA THR A 481 1.85 -13.17 17.57
C THR A 481 1.90 -13.05 19.09
N VAL A 482 0.84 -13.46 19.78
CA VAL A 482 0.73 -13.36 21.25
C VAL A 482 1.50 -14.49 21.91
N LEU A 483 2.38 -14.12 22.84
CA LEU A 483 3.21 -15.05 23.59
C LEU A 483 2.54 -15.35 24.94
N THR A 484 1.59 -16.30 24.93
CA THR A 484 0.72 -16.59 26.09
C THR A 484 1.46 -17.12 27.30
N GLU A 485 2.69 -17.60 27.13
CA GLU A 485 3.60 -17.98 28.19
C GLU A 485 4.13 -16.79 29.02
N PHE A 486 3.91 -15.54 28.57
CA PHE A 486 4.43 -14.32 29.20
C PHE A 486 3.34 -13.34 29.66
N SER A 487 2.41 -13.77 30.52
CA SER A 487 1.32 -12.92 31.06
C SER A 487 0.48 -12.23 29.98
N CYS A 488 0.42 -12.84 28.79
CA CYS A 488 -0.44 -12.43 27.70
C CYS A 488 -1.52 -13.50 27.49
N ASP A 489 -2.67 -13.13 26.93
CA ASP A 489 -3.76 -14.08 26.76
C ASP A 489 -4.58 -13.86 25.48
N LEU A 490 -5.23 -14.93 25.03
CA LEU A 490 -6.09 -14.98 23.86
C LEU A 490 -7.50 -15.36 24.28
N ILE A 491 -8.46 -14.48 23.97
CA ILE A 491 -9.86 -14.64 24.36
C ILE A 491 -10.70 -14.90 23.11
N PRO A 492 -11.55 -15.94 23.06
CA PRO A 492 -12.41 -16.19 21.91
C PRO A 492 -13.19 -14.93 21.49
N TYR A 493 -13.23 -14.68 20.18
CA TYR A 493 -13.88 -13.46 19.67
C TYR A 493 -15.36 -13.43 20.06
N GLY A 494 -15.80 -12.34 20.70
CA GLY A 494 -17.15 -12.18 21.23
C GLY A 494 -17.31 -12.51 22.72
N GLU A 495 -16.35 -13.18 23.34
CA GLU A 495 -16.36 -13.49 24.78
C GLU A 495 -15.81 -12.32 25.60
N TRP A 496 -16.48 -11.16 25.52
CA TRP A 496 -16.01 -9.91 26.12
C TRP A 496 -15.99 -9.93 27.65
N ASP A 497 -16.94 -10.62 28.28
CA ASP A 497 -16.96 -10.79 29.74
C ASP A 497 -15.71 -11.53 30.23
N LEU A 498 -15.29 -12.57 29.51
CA LEU A 498 -14.06 -13.31 29.80
C LEU A 498 -12.82 -12.42 29.61
N MET A 499 -12.83 -11.56 28.58
CA MET A 499 -11.77 -10.57 28.39
C MET A 499 -11.68 -9.58 29.57
N VAL A 500 -12.82 -9.10 30.07
CA VAL A 500 -12.88 -8.22 31.25
C VAL A 500 -12.33 -8.92 32.48
N GLU A 501 -12.71 -10.16 32.75
CA GLU A 501 -12.21 -10.94 33.89
C GLU A 501 -10.71 -11.15 33.83
N ASN A 502 -10.18 -11.45 32.65
CA ASN A 502 -8.75 -11.65 32.42
C ASN A 502 -7.97 -10.36 32.65
N VAL A 503 -8.42 -9.24 32.07
CA VAL A 503 -7.79 -7.92 32.26
C VAL A 503 -7.78 -7.51 33.75
N VAL A 504 -8.90 -7.69 34.46
CA VAL A 504 -8.98 -7.39 35.91
C VAL A 504 -8.01 -8.26 36.70
N THR A 505 -7.90 -9.54 36.36
CA THR A 505 -6.97 -10.48 37.01
C THR A 505 -5.52 -10.05 36.78
N LEU A 506 -5.12 -9.77 35.53
CA LEU A 506 -3.76 -9.36 35.18
C LEU A 506 -3.37 -8.03 35.84
N LEU A 507 -4.30 -7.07 35.97
CA LEU A 507 -4.04 -5.82 36.69
C LEU A 507 -3.96 -6.00 38.21
N GLY A 508 -4.54 -7.07 38.77
CA GLY A 508 -4.53 -7.37 40.21
C GLY A 508 -3.29 -8.14 40.70
N VAL A 509 -2.61 -8.88 39.82
CA VAL A 509 -1.43 -9.70 40.16
C VAL A 509 -0.16 -8.87 39.96
N GLY A 510 0.43 -8.36 41.04
CA GLY A 510 1.62 -7.50 41.01
C GLY A 510 2.97 -8.16 40.62
N GLU A 511 3.00 -9.22 39.79
CA GLU A 511 4.27 -9.87 39.44
C GLU A 511 4.88 -9.38 38.11
N VAL A 512 6.00 -8.66 38.29
CA VAL A 512 6.86 -8.02 37.28
C VAL A 512 7.83 -9.00 36.57
N LYS A 513 7.90 -10.27 36.99
CA LYS A 513 8.95 -11.21 36.56
C LYS A 513 8.86 -11.68 35.10
N SER A 514 7.68 -11.57 34.47
CA SER A 514 7.46 -11.99 33.08
C SER A 514 8.04 -11.02 32.05
N HIS A 515 8.13 -9.72 32.39
CA HIS A 515 8.45 -8.67 31.43
C HIS A 515 9.87 -8.76 30.85
N SER A 516 10.89 -9.11 31.64
CA SER A 516 12.27 -9.17 31.13
C SER A 516 12.46 -10.32 30.15
N ARG A 517 11.89 -11.50 30.45
CA ARG A 517 11.94 -12.66 29.55
C ARG A 517 11.15 -12.46 28.28
N LEU A 518 10.00 -11.77 28.37
CA LEU A 518 9.23 -11.37 27.20
C LEU A 518 10.07 -10.49 26.26
N VAL A 519 10.73 -9.47 26.80
CA VAL A 519 11.61 -8.58 26.02
C VAL A 519 12.79 -9.34 25.40
N GLU A 520 13.44 -10.23 26.16
CA GLU A 520 14.52 -11.10 25.66
C GLU A 520 14.03 -11.95 24.46
N ASN A 521 12.91 -12.66 24.63
CA ASN A 521 12.32 -13.49 23.59
C ASN A 521 11.94 -12.69 22.32
N MET A 522 11.40 -11.48 22.51
CA MET A 522 11.07 -10.59 21.40
C MET A 522 12.31 -10.16 20.61
N ASN A 523 13.42 -9.85 21.29
CA ASN A 523 14.69 -9.49 20.63
C ASN A 523 15.32 -10.67 19.88
N GLU A 524 15.19 -11.90 20.42
CA GLU A 524 15.74 -13.11 19.80
C GLU A 524 14.98 -13.55 18.54
N HIS A 525 13.67 -13.27 18.45
CA HIS A 525 12.82 -13.84 17.40
C HIS A 525 12.17 -12.85 16.44
N TYR A 526 12.10 -11.56 16.81
CA TYR A 526 11.37 -10.55 16.06
C TYR A 526 12.22 -9.31 15.77
N SER A 527 13.55 -9.42 15.73
CA SER A 527 14.41 -8.28 15.37
C SER A 527 14.51 -8.06 13.85
N PRO A 528 14.92 -6.85 13.40
CA PRO A 528 15.21 -6.58 11.99
C PRO A 528 16.17 -7.59 11.35
N TYR A 529 17.20 -8.01 12.11
CA TYR A 529 18.16 -9.03 11.68
C TYR A 529 17.47 -10.35 11.33
N ILE A 530 16.60 -10.85 12.23
CA ILE A 530 15.89 -12.12 12.04
C ILE A 530 14.90 -12.04 10.88
N LEU A 531 14.21 -10.91 10.71
CA LEU A 531 13.37 -10.68 9.54
C LEU A 531 14.19 -10.78 8.24
N ALA A 532 15.36 -10.14 8.18
CA ALA A 532 16.22 -10.20 7.01
C ALA A 532 16.80 -11.61 6.78
N GLU A 533 17.24 -12.30 7.82
CA GLU A 533 17.78 -13.67 7.73
C GLU A 533 16.73 -14.63 7.17
N LYS A 534 15.50 -14.61 7.73
CA LYS A 534 14.39 -15.43 7.23
C LYS A 534 13.96 -15.05 5.82
N THR A 535 14.03 -13.77 5.46
CA THR A 535 13.71 -13.32 4.09
C THR A 535 14.77 -13.83 3.10
N ILE A 536 16.05 -13.72 3.44
CA ILE A 536 17.15 -14.20 2.58
C ILE A 536 17.15 -15.73 2.48
N ALA A 537 16.71 -16.46 3.50
CA ALA A 537 16.55 -17.91 3.38
C ALA A 537 15.57 -18.34 2.25
N LEU A 538 14.67 -17.45 1.81
CA LEU A 538 13.80 -17.69 0.65
C LEU A 538 14.52 -17.52 -0.69
N PHE A 539 15.68 -16.88 -0.71
CA PHE A 539 16.50 -16.69 -1.90
C PHE A 539 16.97 -18.02 -2.50
N ASP A 540 17.15 -19.03 -1.64
CA ASP A 540 17.66 -20.36 -1.99
C ASP A 540 16.54 -21.38 -2.33
N LEU A 541 15.27 -20.96 -2.29
CA LEU A 541 14.10 -21.74 -2.75
C LEU A 541 13.89 -21.56 -4.26
#